data_AF-A0A167G7H9-F1
#
_entry.id   AF-A0A167G7H9-F1
#
_cell.length_a   1.000
_cell.length_b   1.000
_cell.length_c   1.000
_cell.angle_alpha   90.00
_cell.angle_beta   90.00
_cell.angle_gamma   90.00
#
_symmetry.space_group_name_H-M   'P 1'
#
loop_
_entity.id
_entity.type
_entity.pdbx_description
1 polymer ?
#
loop_
_entity_poly.entity_id
_entity_poly.type
_entity_poly.pdbx_seq_one_letter_code
_entity_poly.pdbx_strand_id
1 'polypeptide(L)'
;MIRSSRIKLPAMSGGIEDYNGLGSVRQTQRQSQGYKPRPHPLTRTGPIRPLSSRSNRDFIDQLPTELLVSIFAFTLENDAPVHANRFRLTHVCRLWRSIIIQYAPFWKRLTFRLTGSIPNNMKITMLDFERAMICPELDVTIALEASQKPRIKEHLRKFAQYVICSMQPVVQASLRILRVGPMSDRIISLIDNLGDFSQLTELYFQPGGSDSPRLLQRASHMCSRIIGRNTSMNVLQLSSLTLPNAIYLPTLRKLQLNRVHLRGRSQNSLRC
;
A
#
# COMPACT_ATOMS: atom_id res chain seq x y z
N MET A 1 -16.40 -3.12 35.31
CA MET A 1 -15.70 -1.81 35.27
C MET A 1 -14.54 -1.89 34.27
N ILE A 2 -14.76 -1.48 33.01
CA ILE A 2 -13.73 -1.48 31.98
C ILE A 2 -13.06 -0.11 31.98
N ARG A 3 -11.79 -0.05 32.40
CA ARG A 3 -10.98 1.17 32.35
C ARG A 3 -10.66 1.47 30.89
N SER A 4 -11.35 2.47 30.33
CA SER A 4 -11.05 3.03 29.02
C SER A 4 -9.75 3.82 29.09
N SER A 5 -8.66 3.21 28.63
CA SER A 5 -7.38 3.89 28.46
C SER A 5 -7.47 4.79 27.24
N ARG A 6 -7.70 6.10 27.45
CA ARG A 6 -7.56 7.11 26.40
C ARG A 6 -6.12 7.11 25.90
N ILE A 7 -5.90 6.51 24.73
CA ILE A 7 -4.67 6.71 23.95
C ILE A 7 -4.72 8.17 23.48
N LYS A 8 -3.86 9.01 24.08
CA LYS A 8 -3.60 10.38 23.62
C LYS A 8 -2.98 10.27 22.22
N LEU A 9 -3.77 10.47 21.18
CA LEU A 9 -3.25 10.68 19.83
C LEU A 9 -2.40 11.96 19.84
N PRO A 10 -1.16 11.94 19.33
CA PRO A 10 -0.40 13.17 19.16
C PRO A 10 -1.15 14.06 18.16
N ALA A 11 -1.42 15.30 18.56
CA ALA A 11 -1.87 16.33 17.63
C ALA A 11 -0.77 16.50 16.57
N MET A 12 -1.04 16.06 15.34
CA MET A 12 -0.19 16.42 14.20
C MET A 12 -0.55 17.85 13.81
N SER A 13 -0.09 18.81 14.61
CA SER A 13 0.03 20.19 14.16
C SER A 13 1.09 20.19 13.07
N GLY A 14 0.67 20.45 11.84
CA GLY A 14 1.57 20.68 10.70
C GLY A 14 2.39 21.93 10.95
N GLY A 15 3.46 21.81 11.72
CA GLY A 15 4.58 22.74 11.70
C GLY A 15 5.36 22.47 10.42
N ILE A 16 5.28 23.39 9.47
CA ILE A 16 6.32 23.55 8.45
C ILE A 16 7.56 24.01 9.23
N GLU A 17 8.36 23.05 9.70
CA GLU A 17 9.69 23.33 10.21
C GLU A 17 10.59 23.66 9.02
N ASP A 18 10.92 24.93 8.90
CA ASP A 18 12.01 25.44 8.09
C ASP A 18 13.30 24.73 8.51
N TYR A 19 13.73 23.78 7.67
CA TYR A 19 15.08 23.21 7.72
C TYR A 19 16.09 24.26 7.25
N ASN A 20 16.39 25.23 8.11
CA ASN A 20 17.58 26.07 8.01
C ASN A 20 18.69 25.43 8.84
N GLY A 21 19.55 24.65 8.19
CA GLY A 21 20.62 23.90 8.84
C GLY A 21 21.79 23.60 7.89
N LEU A 22 22.52 24.67 7.54
CA LEU A 22 23.97 24.71 7.36
C LEU A 22 24.62 23.55 6.58
N GLY A 23 24.48 23.60 5.26
CA GLY A 23 25.42 22.98 4.31
C GLY A 23 26.32 24.06 3.71
N SER A 24 27.61 24.00 4.07
CA SER A 24 28.69 24.86 3.57
C SER A 24 28.64 25.06 2.05
N VAL A 25 28.30 26.28 1.63
CA VAL A 25 28.35 26.72 0.24
C VAL A 25 29.81 26.95 -0.12
N ARG A 26 30.42 26.00 -0.83
CA ARG A 26 31.65 26.26 -1.60
C ARG A 26 31.28 27.25 -2.71
N GLN A 27 31.57 28.53 -2.48
CA GLN A 27 31.60 29.57 -3.51
C GLN A 27 32.56 29.12 -4.62
N THR A 28 31.99 28.59 -5.70
CA THR A 28 32.72 28.43 -6.96
C THR A 28 32.58 29.75 -7.68
N GLN A 29 33.64 30.55 -7.60
CA GLN A 29 33.79 31.86 -8.22
C GLN A 29 33.71 31.69 -9.75
N ARG A 30 32.49 31.80 -10.32
CA ARG A 30 32.29 31.88 -11.77
C ARG A 30 32.72 33.27 -12.23
N GLN A 31 33.91 33.34 -12.80
CA GLN A 31 34.36 34.48 -13.58
C GLN A 31 33.35 34.79 -14.70
N SER A 32 32.86 36.01 -14.69
CA SER A 32 32.05 36.65 -15.72
C SER A 32 32.89 36.83 -17.00
N GLN A 33 32.89 35.83 -17.88
CA GLN A 33 33.32 36.03 -19.26
C GLN A 33 32.25 36.84 -20.00
N GLY A 34 32.68 37.99 -20.51
CA GLY A 34 31.85 38.96 -21.23
C GLY A 34 31.10 38.35 -22.42
N TYR A 35 29.82 38.67 -22.50
CA TYR A 35 29.00 38.42 -23.67
C TYR A 35 29.44 39.34 -24.81
N LYS A 36 30.12 38.78 -25.81
CA LYS A 36 30.25 39.40 -27.13
C LYS A 36 28.97 39.09 -27.94
N PRO A 37 28.22 40.09 -28.40
CA PRO A 37 27.10 39.87 -29.31
C PRO A 37 27.63 39.34 -30.65
N ARG A 38 27.20 38.13 -31.05
CA ARG A 38 27.44 37.59 -32.39
C ARG A 38 26.36 38.12 -33.34
N PRO A 39 26.72 38.68 -34.51
CA PRO A 39 25.76 39.01 -35.55
C PRO A 39 25.17 37.73 -36.15
N HIS A 40 23.84 37.70 -36.27
CA HIS A 40 23.10 36.61 -36.90
C HIS A 40 23.26 36.66 -38.44
N PRO A 41 23.75 35.59 -39.08
CA PRO A 41 23.62 35.43 -40.52
C PRO A 41 22.20 34.97 -40.85
N LEU A 42 21.43 35.84 -41.51
CA LEU A 42 20.20 35.49 -42.21
C LEU A 42 20.58 34.78 -43.51
N THR A 43 20.63 33.45 -43.52
CA THR A 43 20.34 32.60 -44.69
C THR A 43 20.65 31.14 -44.36
N ARG A 44 19.62 30.33 -44.13
CA ARG A 44 19.73 28.89 -44.36
C ARG A 44 18.36 28.32 -44.73
N THR A 45 18.11 28.29 -46.03
CA THR A 45 17.18 27.38 -46.68
C THR A 45 17.62 25.95 -46.34
N GLY A 46 17.02 25.41 -45.29
CA GLY A 46 17.23 24.04 -44.85
C GLY A 46 16.44 23.06 -45.72
N PRO A 47 16.97 21.86 -45.99
CA PRO A 47 16.31 20.83 -46.79
C PRO A 47 15.00 20.40 -46.13
N ILE A 48 14.03 20.09 -46.98
CA ILE A 48 12.70 19.59 -46.63
C ILE A 48 12.83 18.47 -45.59
N ARG A 49 12.40 18.78 -44.37
CA ARG A 49 12.37 17.86 -43.24
C ARG A 49 11.39 16.74 -43.62
N PRO A 50 11.79 15.46 -43.64
CA PRO A 50 10.84 14.38 -43.87
C PRO A 50 9.72 14.51 -42.84
N LEU A 51 8.47 14.39 -43.30
CA LEU A 51 7.28 14.27 -42.45
C LEU A 51 7.42 13.00 -41.61
N SER A 52 8.24 13.10 -40.58
CA SER A 52 8.59 12.02 -39.66
C SER A 52 7.38 11.76 -38.77
N SER A 53 6.66 10.65 -39.02
CA SER A 53 6.01 9.72 -38.08
C SER A 53 5.36 10.24 -36.77
N ARG A 54 5.09 11.55 -36.65
CA ARG A 54 4.54 12.21 -35.46
C ARG A 54 3.03 12.02 -35.38
N SER A 55 2.34 11.81 -36.51
CA SER A 55 0.88 11.74 -36.53
C SER A 55 0.28 10.56 -35.78
N ASN A 56 1.06 9.52 -35.46
CA ASN A 56 0.55 8.35 -34.74
C ASN A 56 0.50 8.53 -33.21
N ARG A 57 1.23 9.50 -32.64
CA ARG A 57 1.18 9.73 -31.17
C ARG A 57 0.04 10.65 -30.76
N ASP A 58 -0.48 11.45 -31.68
CA ASP A 58 -1.54 12.43 -31.41
C ASP A 58 -2.91 11.78 -31.20
N PHE A 59 -3.12 10.53 -31.66
CA PHE A 59 -4.42 9.87 -31.56
C PHE A 59 -4.84 9.59 -30.12
N ILE A 60 -3.90 9.18 -29.25
CA ILE A 60 -4.23 8.87 -27.85
C ILE A 60 -4.58 10.14 -27.07
N ASP A 61 -3.92 11.26 -27.38
CA ASP A 61 -4.19 12.55 -26.73
C ASP A 61 -5.52 13.18 -27.19
N GLN A 62 -6.14 12.67 -28.26
CA GLN A 62 -7.46 13.06 -28.76
C GLN A 62 -8.60 12.19 -28.20
N LEU A 63 -8.28 11.12 -27.47
CA LEU A 63 -9.31 10.27 -26.88
C LEU A 63 -10.07 11.02 -25.77
N PRO A 64 -11.41 10.86 -25.70
CA PRO A 64 -12.17 11.25 -24.52
C PRO A 64 -11.59 10.66 -23.24
N THR A 65 -11.70 11.42 -22.15
CA THR A 65 -11.15 11.05 -20.84
C THR A 65 -11.68 9.69 -20.37
N GLU A 66 -12.94 9.37 -20.68
CA GLU A 66 -13.62 8.13 -20.31
C GLU A 66 -12.97 6.90 -20.98
N LEU A 67 -12.55 7.04 -22.24
CA LEU A 67 -11.85 5.98 -22.96
C LEU A 67 -10.43 5.79 -22.39
N LEU A 68 -9.74 6.89 -22.08
CA LEU A 68 -8.43 6.82 -21.41
C LEU A 68 -8.53 6.14 -20.05
N VAL A 69 -9.54 6.49 -19.24
CA VAL A 69 -9.80 5.85 -17.93
C VAL A 69 -10.06 4.36 -18.11
N SER A 70 -10.82 3.96 -19.13
CA SER A 70 -11.13 2.55 -19.40
C SER A 70 -9.88 1.76 -19.81
N ILE A 71 -9.04 2.33 -20.68
CA ILE A 71 -7.74 1.75 -21.07
C ILE A 71 -6.84 1.62 -19.83
N PHE A 72 -6.74 2.67 -19.02
CA PHE A 72 -5.93 2.64 -17.81
C PHE A 72 -6.45 1.62 -16.81
N ALA A 73 -7.76 1.51 -16.59
CA ALA A 73 -8.37 0.52 -15.73
C ALA A 73 -7.97 -0.90 -16.14
N PHE A 74 -8.03 -1.21 -17.44
CA PHE A 74 -7.58 -2.49 -17.97
C PHE A 74 -6.08 -2.72 -17.73
N THR A 75 -5.23 -1.73 -18.03
CA THR A 75 -3.77 -1.86 -17.84
C THR A 75 -3.36 -1.98 -16.36
N LEU A 76 -4.17 -1.42 -15.45
CA LEU A 76 -3.88 -1.36 -14.02
C LEU A 76 -4.56 -2.47 -13.21
N GLU A 77 -5.42 -3.28 -13.83
CA GLU A 77 -6.18 -4.33 -13.14
C GLU A 77 -5.25 -5.32 -12.40
N ASN A 78 -4.06 -5.60 -12.94
CA ASN A 78 -3.10 -6.52 -12.35
C ASN A 78 -1.81 -5.84 -11.86
N ASP A 79 -1.82 -4.51 -11.71
CA ASP A 79 -0.62 -3.76 -11.34
C ASP A 79 -0.28 -3.87 -9.84
N ALA A 80 -1.22 -4.34 -9.01
CA ALA A 80 -0.96 -4.65 -7.61
C ALA A 80 -0.10 -5.93 -7.49
N PRO A 81 0.83 -6.00 -6.53
CA PRO A 81 1.10 -5.04 -5.43
C PRO A 81 2.17 -3.98 -5.74
N VAL A 82 2.90 -4.11 -6.84
CA VAL A 82 4.10 -3.30 -7.15
C VAL A 82 3.74 -1.91 -7.67
N HIS A 83 2.50 -1.71 -8.12
CA HIS A 83 1.94 -0.49 -8.72
C HIS A 83 2.87 0.20 -9.73
N ALA A 84 3.72 -0.56 -10.42
CA ALA A 84 4.78 -0.03 -11.26
C ALA A 84 4.20 0.69 -12.47
N ASN A 85 3.16 0.11 -13.09
CA ASN A 85 2.52 0.69 -14.25
C ASN A 85 1.77 1.96 -13.87
N ARG A 86 1.11 2.01 -12.70
CA ARG A 86 0.44 3.22 -12.20
C ARG A 86 1.42 4.39 -12.13
N PHE A 87 2.58 4.19 -11.50
CA PHE A 87 3.62 5.24 -11.47
C PHE A 87 4.10 5.60 -12.87
N ARG A 88 4.38 4.63 -13.73
CA ARG A 88 4.81 4.89 -15.13
C ARG A 88 3.80 5.74 -15.91
N LEU A 89 2.51 5.44 -15.77
CA LEU A 89 1.44 6.22 -16.43
C LEU A 89 1.42 7.68 -15.96
N THR A 90 1.72 7.94 -14.68
CA THR A 90 1.85 9.33 -14.19
C THR A 90 3.04 10.08 -14.78
N HIS A 91 3.97 9.43 -15.47
CA HIS A 91 5.15 10.06 -16.07
C HIS A 91 5.06 10.22 -17.59
N VAL A 92 3.98 9.79 -18.24
CA VAL A 92 3.83 9.89 -19.70
C VAL A 92 3.60 11.33 -20.16
N CYS A 93 2.48 11.94 -19.75
CA CYS A 93 2.16 13.34 -20.03
C CYS A 93 1.31 13.95 -18.90
N ARG A 94 1.03 15.26 -18.97
CA ARG A 94 0.25 15.96 -17.93
C ARG A 94 -1.19 15.45 -17.84
N LEU A 95 -1.83 15.17 -18.98
CA LEU A 95 -3.19 14.66 -19.04
C LEU A 95 -3.31 13.31 -18.33
N TRP A 96 -2.44 12.36 -18.66
CA TRP A 96 -2.44 11.02 -18.04
C TRP A 96 -2.19 11.10 -16.55
N ARG A 97 -1.22 11.91 -16.11
CA ARG A 97 -0.98 12.16 -14.69
C ARG A 97 -2.24 12.66 -13.99
N SER A 98 -2.93 13.64 -14.57
CA SER A 98 -4.15 14.21 -13.99
C SER A 98 -5.24 13.14 -13.83
N ILE A 99 -5.48 12.36 -14.89
CA ILE A 99 -6.49 11.29 -14.90
C ILE A 99 -6.17 10.24 -13.82
N ILE A 100 -4.93 9.73 -13.79
CA ILE A 100 -4.52 8.69 -12.85
C ILE A 100 -4.62 9.17 -11.39
N ILE A 101 -4.25 10.42 -11.12
CA ILE A 101 -4.29 10.98 -9.75
C ILE A 101 -5.73 11.22 -9.29
N GLN A 102 -6.61 11.70 -10.17
CA GLN A 102 -7.98 12.08 -9.80
C GLN A 102 -8.95 10.89 -9.75
N TYR A 103 -8.72 9.84 -10.55
CA TYR A 103 -9.63 8.72 -10.60
C TYR A 103 -9.42 7.75 -9.42
N ALA A 104 -10.26 7.92 -8.40
CA ALA A 104 -10.18 7.17 -7.13
C ALA A 104 -10.06 5.65 -7.28
N PRO A 105 -10.85 4.96 -8.14
CA PRO A 105 -10.79 3.51 -8.22
C PRO A 105 -9.43 2.93 -8.58
N PHE A 106 -8.52 3.71 -9.18
CA PHE A 106 -7.14 3.27 -9.38
C PHE A 106 -6.37 3.08 -8.08
N TRP A 107 -6.79 3.72 -6.99
CA TRP A 107 -6.16 3.69 -5.67
C TRP A 107 -6.82 2.70 -4.70
N LYS A 108 -7.86 1.97 -5.13
CA LYS A 108 -8.60 1.00 -4.29
C LYS A 108 -7.73 -0.12 -3.72
N ARG A 109 -6.66 -0.49 -4.43
CA ARG A 109 -5.69 -1.50 -3.99
C ARG A 109 -4.43 -0.80 -3.51
N LEU A 110 -4.11 -1.00 -2.23
CA LEU A 110 -2.99 -0.40 -1.53
C LEU A 110 -2.05 -1.49 -1.01
N THR A 111 -0.75 -1.22 -1.06
CA THR A 111 0.27 -2.12 -0.52
C THR A 111 1.21 -1.35 0.39
N PHE A 112 1.36 -1.83 1.62
CA PHE A 112 2.40 -1.34 2.52
C PHE A 112 3.76 -1.85 2.08
N ARG A 113 4.62 -0.96 1.57
CA ARG A 113 5.97 -1.29 1.12
C ARG A 113 6.98 -1.02 2.24
N LEU A 114 8.00 -1.86 2.37
CA LEU A 114 9.11 -1.55 3.30
C LEU A 114 9.91 -0.35 2.80
N THR A 115 10.37 0.44 3.76
CA THR A 115 11.06 1.73 3.58
C THR A 115 12.46 1.63 2.96
N GLY A 116 12.81 0.51 2.34
CA GLY A 116 14.15 0.26 1.79
C GLY A 116 14.28 0.34 0.27
N SER A 117 13.18 0.27 -0.50
CA SER A 117 13.25 0.18 -1.97
C SER A 117 13.14 1.52 -2.69
N ILE A 118 12.48 2.52 -2.08
CA ILE A 118 12.17 3.80 -2.75
C ILE A 118 12.36 4.96 -1.75
N PRO A 119 13.13 6.02 -2.11
CA PRO A 119 13.19 7.26 -1.32
C PRO A 119 11.79 7.85 -1.14
N ASN A 120 11.48 8.40 0.04
CA ASN A 120 10.16 8.99 0.35
C ASN A 120 8.96 8.02 0.23
N ASN A 121 9.18 6.70 0.29
CA ASN A 121 8.11 5.70 0.22
C ASN A 121 6.94 6.02 1.18
N MET A 122 7.23 6.44 2.42
CA MET A 122 6.19 6.83 3.38
C MET A 122 5.28 7.96 2.87
N LYS A 123 5.85 9.03 2.28
CA LYS A 123 5.06 10.14 1.73
C LYS A 123 4.22 9.69 0.54
N ILE A 124 4.80 8.88 -0.33
CA ILE A 124 4.10 8.33 -1.51
C ILE A 124 2.91 7.51 -1.05
N THR A 125 3.11 6.58 -0.13
CA THR A 125 2.01 5.72 0.29
C THR A 125 0.97 6.49 1.12
N MET A 126 1.36 7.51 1.91
CA MET A 126 0.38 8.41 2.55
C MET A 126 -0.52 9.09 1.50
N LEU A 127 0.05 9.62 0.42
CA LEU A 127 -0.73 10.18 -0.69
C LEU A 127 -1.63 9.12 -1.34
N ASP A 128 -1.16 7.88 -1.46
CA ASP A 128 -1.97 6.79 -2.00
C ASP A 128 -3.19 6.49 -1.11
N PHE A 129 -3.01 6.50 0.21
CA PHE A 129 -4.11 6.35 1.18
C PHE A 129 -5.08 7.54 1.14
N GLU A 130 -4.57 8.77 1.10
CA GLU A 130 -5.40 9.98 0.97
C GLU A 130 -6.31 9.91 -0.27
N ARG A 131 -5.75 9.47 -1.40
CA ARG A 131 -6.51 9.29 -2.64
C ARG A 131 -7.51 8.14 -2.56
N ALA A 132 -7.18 7.09 -1.81
CA ALA A 132 -8.05 5.94 -1.64
C ALA A 132 -9.17 6.17 -0.61
N MET A 133 -9.11 7.22 0.22
CA MET A 133 -10.14 7.45 1.26
C MET A 133 -11.55 7.62 0.71
N ILE A 134 -11.69 8.06 -0.54
CA ILE A 134 -12.97 8.20 -1.23
C ILE A 134 -13.47 6.87 -1.85
N CYS A 135 -12.67 5.80 -1.83
CA CYS A 135 -13.10 4.49 -2.27
C CYS A 135 -13.93 3.80 -1.17
N PRO A 136 -15.16 3.33 -1.48
CA PRO A 136 -15.99 2.62 -0.51
C PRO A 136 -15.47 1.22 -0.17
N GLU A 137 -14.64 0.66 -1.06
CA GLU A 137 -14.08 -0.68 -0.94
C GLU A 137 -12.56 -0.62 -1.11
N LEU A 138 -11.85 -0.88 -0.02
CA LEU A 138 -10.39 -0.94 -0.01
C LEU A 138 -9.89 -2.39 0.07
N ASP A 139 -8.86 -2.66 -0.75
CA ASP A 139 -8.05 -3.86 -0.71
C ASP A 139 -6.65 -3.48 -0.24
N VAL A 140 -6.28 -3.91 0.96
CA VAL A 140 -5.01 -3.56 1.57
C VAL A 140 -4.14 -4.80 1.74
N THR A 141 -2.94 -4.73 1.20
CA THR A 141 -1.90 -5.74 1.35
C THR A 141 -0.83 -5.28 2.34
N ILE A 142 -0.64 -6.07 3.40
CA ILE A 142 0.46 -5.93 4.36
C ILE A 142 1.39 -7.12 4.14
N ALA A 143 2.52 -6.89 3.47
CA ALA A 143 3.53 -7.92 3.24
C ALA A 143 4.91 -7.39 3.63
N LEU A 144 5.67 -8.19 4.38
CA LEU A 144 7.07 -7.90 4.62
C LEU A 144 7.89 -8.58 3.52
N GLU A 145 8.50 -7.80 2.63
CA GLU A 145 9.54 -8.36 1.76
C GLU A 145 10.65 -8.94 2.64
N ALA A 146 11.04 -10.18 2.38
CA ALA A 146 12.10 -10.90 3.08
C ALA A 146 13.48 -10.32 2.73
N SER A 147 13.71 -9.04 3.04
CA SER A 147 15.00 -8.40 2.82
C SER A 147 15.94 -8.75 3.98
N GLN A 148 16.97 -9.54 3.67
CA GLN A 148 17.93 -10.15 4.61
C GLN A 148 18.93 -9.18 5.28
N LYS A 149 18.68 -7.86 5.30
CA LYS A 149 19.71 -6.88 5.72
C LYS A 149 19.61 -6.48 7.20
N PRO A 150 20.73 -6.34 7.94
CA PRO A 150 20.77 -6.19 9.41
C PRO A 150 20.16 -4.90 10.01
N ARG A 151 19.73 -3.91 9.20
CA ARG A 151 19.09 -2.67 9.70
C ARG A 151 17.60 -2.80 10.01
N ILE A 152 17.09 -4.02 10.15
CA ILE A 152 15.66 -4.38 10.24
C ILE A 152 14.90 -3.60 11.34
N LYS A 153 15.51 -3.40 12.51
CA LYS A 153 14.78 -2.89 13.69
C LYS A 153 14.21 -1.48 13.51
N GLU A 154 14.98 -0.55 12.94
CA GLU A 154 14.51 0.83 12.75
C GLU A 154 13.52 0.93 11.59
N HIS A 155 13.76 0.19 10.50
CA HIS A 155 12.81 0.10 9.40
C HIS A 155 11.46 -0.46 9.86
N LEU A 156 11.46 -1.49 10.70
CA LEU A 156 10.22 -2.03 11.29
C LEU A 156 9.50 -1.02 12.19
N ARG A 157 10.23 -0.20 12.97
CA ARG A 157 9.60 0.83 13.80
C ARG A 157 8.93 1.91 12.94
N LYS A 158 9.64 2.41 11.93
CA LYS A 158 9.10 3.39 10.96
C LYS A 158 7.92 2.81 10.20
N PHE A 159 8.02 1.55 9.77
CA PHE A 159 6.93 0.83 9.11
C PHE A 159 5.71 0.67 10.03
N ALA A 160 5.92 0.31 11.30
CA ALA A 160 4.81 0.16 12.23
C ALA A 160 4.08 1.48 12.50
N GLN A 161 4.83 2.55 12.75
CA GLN A 161 4.28 3.90 12.88
C GLN A 161 3.52 4.31 11.62
N TYR A 162 4.09 4.00 10.45
CA TYR A 162 3.50 4.29 9.16
C TYR A 162 2.15 3.58 8.95
N VAL A 163 2.08 2.29 9.25
CA VAL A 163 0.84 1.50 9.19
C VAL A 163 -0.21 2.08 10.14
N ILE A 164 0.16 2.43 11.38
CA ILE A 164 -0.76 3.07 12.35
C ILE A 164 -1.32 4.37 11.80
N CYS A 165 -0.47 5.25 11.27
CA CYS A 165 -0.90 6.55 10.74
C CYS A 165 -1.79 6.44 9.51
N SER A 166 -1.59 5.40 8.69
CA SER A 166 -2.37 5.18 7.46
C SER A 166 -3.69 4.47 7.72
N MET A 167 -3.75 3.61 8.73
CA MET A 167 -4.95 2.87 9.14
C MET A 167 -5.81 3.68 10.08
N GLN A 168 -6.20 4.88 9.65
CA GLN A 168 -7.16 5.71 10.40
C GLN A 168 -8.54 5.05 10.43
N PRO A 169 -9.42 5.40 11.40
CA PRO A 169 -10.75 4.79 11.50
C PRO A 169 -11.57 4.83 10.21
N VAL A 170 -11.44 5.90 9.42
CA VAL A 170 -12.11 6.03 8.11
C VAL A 170 -11.63 4.97 7.12
N VAL A 171 -10.31 4.75 7.04
CA VAL A 171 -9.72 3.71 6.18
C VAL A 171 -10.14 2.31 6.65
N GLN A 172 -10.17 2.09 7.97
CA GLN A 172 -10.63 0.81 8.54
C GLN A 172 -12.11 0.54 8.21
N ALA A 173 -12.96 1.56 8.26
CA ALA A 173 -14.37 1.44 7.91
C ALA A 173 -14.61 1.09 6.44
N SER A 174 -13.72 1.52 5.54
CA SER A 174 -13.76 1.19 4.10
C SER A 174 -12.98 -0.08 3.73
N LEU A 175 -12.24 -0.68 4.67
CA LEU A 175 -11.46 -1.89 4.43
C LEU A 175 -12.41 -3.08 4.22
N ARG A 176 -12.32 -3.71 3.04
CA ARG A 176 -13.12 -4.89 2.66
C ARG A 176 -12.24 -6.11 2.49
N ILE A 177 -11.06 -5.94 1.90
CA ILE A 177 -10.13 -7.02 1.61
C ILE A 177 -8.82 -6.76 2.36
N LEU A 178 -8.39 -7.74 3.15
CA LEU A 178 -7.12 -7.69 3.87
C LEU A 178 -6.26 -8.86 3.43
N ARG A 179 -5.09 -8.55 2.86
CA ARG A 179 -4.09 -9.53 2.45
C ARG A 179 -2.88 -9.40 3.36
N VAL A 180 -2.55 -10.46 4.06
CA VAL A 180 -1.43 -10.51 4.98
C VAL A 180 -0.44 -11.56 4.50
N GLY A 181 0.72 -11.09 4.04
CA GLY A 181 1.82 -11.94 3.59
C GLY A 181 2.77 -12.33 4.74
N PRO A 182 3.97 -12.83 4.40
CA PRO A 182 5.01 -13.13 5.37
C PRO A 182 5.28 -11.93 6.27
N MET A 183 5.31 -12.17 7.59
CA MET A 183 5.41 -11.07 8.55
C MET A 183 6.10 -11.46 9.86
N SER A 184 6.63 -10.44 10.54
CA SER A 184 7.24 -10.61 11.86
C SER A 184 6.22 -10.49 12.98
N ASP A 185 6.59 -10.97 14.18
CA ASP A 185 5.79 -10.87 15.41
C ASP A 185 5.34 -9.43 15.73
N ARG A 186 6.15 -8.44 15.37
CA ARG A 186 5.82 -7.02 15.54
C ARG A 186 4.67 -6.59 14.65
N ILE A 187 4.61 -7.08 13.41
CA ILE A 187 3.53 -6.75 12.48
C ILE A 187 2.24 -7.47 12.87
N ILE A 188 2.31 -8.70 13.35
CA ILE A 188 1.13 -9.37 13.92
C ILE A 188 0.59 -8.57 15.10
N SER A 189 1.46 -8.17 16.02
CA SER A 189 1.07 -7.32 17.16
C SER A 189 0.43 -6.02 16.70
N LEU A 190 0.96 -5.43 15.62
CA LEU A 190 0.46 -4.20 15.05
C LEU A 190 -0.95 -4.37 14.50
N ILE A 191 -1.17 -5.36 13.64
CA ILE A 191 -2.48 -5.67 13.07
C ILE A 191 -3.47 -6.00 14.18
N ASP A 192 -3.05 -6.75 15.19
CA ASP A 192 -3.84 -7.05 16.38
C ASP A 192 -4.25 -5.77 17.15
N ASN A 193 -3.44 -4.72 17.11
CA ASN A 193 -3.74 -3.44 17.75
C ASN A 193 -4.47 -2.43 16.86
N LEU A 194 -4.49 -2.61 15.54
CA LEU A 194 -5.06 -1.63 14.61
C LEU A 194 -6.56 -1.40 14.83
N GLY A 195 -7.30 -2.41 15.29
CA GLY A 195 -8.67 -2.21 15.77
C GLY A 195 -9.67 -3.19 15.18
N ASP A 196 -10.82 -2.65 14.78
CA ASP A 196 -11.99 -3.42 14.38
C ASP A 196 -12.02 -3.61 12.86
N PHE A 197 -11.90 -4.85 12.44
CA PHE A 197 -12.01 -5.26 11.04
C PHE A 197 -13.41 -5.79 10.73
N SER A 198 -14.47 -5.26 11.37
CA SER A 198 -15.83 -5.82 11.31
C SER A 198 -16.53 -5.73 9.95
N GLN A 199 -15.97 -4.96 9.02
CA GLN A 199 -16.49 -4.81 7.66
C GLN A 199 -15.72 -5.66 6.64
N LEU A 200 -14.84 -6.56 7.09
CA LEU A 200 -14.00 -7.35 6.22
C LEU A 200 -14.81 -8.46 5.54
N THR A 201 -14.80 -8.47 4.21
CA THR A 201 -15.46 -9.49 3.39
C THR A 201 -14.48 -10.52 2.88
N GLU A 202 -13.19 -10.21 2.80
CA GLU A 202 -12.16 -11.15 2.37
C GLU A 202 -10.89 -11.07 3.23
N LEU A 203 -10.41 -12.24 3.66
CA LEU A 203 -9.17 -12.38 4.41
C LEU A 203 -8.24 -13.39 3.71
N TYR A 204 -7.05 -12.90 3.34
CA TYR A 204 -5.97 -13.72 2.83
C TYR A 204 -4.81 -13.68 3.81
N PHE A 205 -4.36 -14.84 4.25
CA PHE A 205 -3.29 -14.97 5.22
C PHE A 205 -2.29 -16.04 4.78
N GLN A 206 -1.05 -15.62 4.56
CA GLN A 206 0.06 -16.50 4.19
C GLN A 206 1.28 -16.15 5.05
N PRO A 207 1.55 -16.91 6.12
CA PRO A 207 2.71 -16.65 6.95
C PRO A 207 4.00 -17.05 6.21
N GLY A 208 5.13 -16.58 6.72
CA GLY A 208 6.43 -16.79 6.09
C GLY A 208 6.96 -18.21 6.27
N GLY A 209 8.14 -18.51 5.71
CA GLY A 209 8.74 -19.84 5.84
C GLY A 209 9.39 -20.14 7.21
N SER A 210 9.60 -19.12 8.05
CA SER A 210 10.39 -19.22 9.29
C SER A 210 9.56 -19.01 10.55
N ASP A 211 8.41 -19.67 10.65
CA ASP A 211 7.46 -19.37 11.71
C ASP A 211 7.80 -20.10 13.02
N SER A 212 8.23 -19.33 14.02
CA SER A 212 8.29 -19.84 15.39
C SER A 212 6.88 -20.29 15.86
N PRO A 213 6.74 -21.36 16.66
CA PRO A 213 5.44 -21.79 17.18
C PRO A 213 4.65 -20.68 17.88
N ARG A 214 5.37 -19.77 18.57
CA ARG A 214 4.81 -18.58 19.21
C ARG A 214 4.18 -17.61 18.19
N LEU A 215 4.85 -17.38 17.07
CA LEU A 215 4.35 -16.52 15.99
C LEU A 215 3.06 -17.09 15.41
N LEU A 216 3.05 -18.39 15.11
CA LEU A 216 1.86 -19.08 14.60
C LEU A 216 0.69 -19.03 15.59
N GLN A 217 0.95 -19.22 16.88
CA GLN A 217 -0.08 -19.11 17.90
C GLN A 217 -0.71 -17.71 17.95
N ARG A 218 0.11 -16.66 17.88
CA ARG A 218 -0.38 -15.28 17.86
C ARG A 218 -1.12 -14.94 16.57
N ALA A 219 -0.60 -15.37 15.44
CA ALA A 219 -1.27 -15.26 14.14
C ALA A 219 -2.65 -15.92 14.17
N SER A 220 -2.71 -17.15 14.71
CA SER A 220 -3.93 -17.93 14.86
C SER A 220 -4.96 -17.20 15.72
N HIS A 221 -4.52 -16.65 16.86
CA HIS A 221 -5.37 -15.85 17.73
C HIS A 221 -5.91 -14.59 17.03
N MET A 222 -5.03 -13.83 16.36
CA MET A 222 -5.40 -12.64 15.62
C MET A 222 -6.43 -12.96 14.52
N CYS A 223 -6.16 -13.96 13.68
CA CYS A 223 -7.09 -14.40 12.63
C CYS A 223 -8.41 -14.89 13.20
N SER A 224 -8.38 -15.67 14.28
CA SER A 224 -9.61 -16.15 14.94
C SER A 224 -10.48 -14.99 15.43
N ARG A 225 -9.86 -13.93 15.97
CA ARG A 225 -10.58 -12.74 16.42
C ARG A 225 -11.14 -11.92 15.27
N ILE A 226 -10.38 -11.78 14.17
CA ILE A 226 -10.88 -11.12 12.94
C ILE A 226 -12.09 -11.89 12.41
N ILE A 227 -11.95 -13.21 12.22
CA ILE A 227 -13.02 -14.07 11.71
C ILE A 227 -14.24 -14.03 12.61
N GLY A 228 -14.06 -14.15 13.93
CA GLY A 228 -15.18 -14.15 14.89
C GLY A 228 -15.96 -12.83 14.97
N ARG A 229 -15.42 -11.73 14.45
CA ARG A 229 -16.10 -10.42 14.38
C ARG A 229 -16.79 -10.17 13.04
N ASN A 230 -16.52 -10.99 12.02
CA ASN A 230 -17.02 -10.78 10.66
C ASN A 230 -18.04 -11.83 10.29
N THR A 231 -19.32 -11.45 10.26
CA THR A 231 -20.41 -12.34 9.82
C THR A 231 -20.60 -12.34 8.30
N SER A 232 -20.04 -11.35 7.61
CA SER A 232 -20.13 -11.12 6.16
C SER A 232 -18.89 -11.58 5.36
N MET A 233 -18.07 -12.45 5.94
CA MET A 233 -16.87 -12.97 5.31
C MET A 233 -17.22 -13.90 4.12
N ASN A 234 -16.90 -13.47 2.90
CA ASN A 234 -17.15 -14.20 1.66
C ASN A 234 -15.97 -15.08 1.25
N VAL A 235 -14.74 -14.62 1.50
CA VAL A 235 -13.50 -15.35 1.10
C VAL A 235 -12.57 -15.48 2.29
N LEU A 236 -12.17 -16.71 2.57
CA LEU A 236 -11.19 -17.02 3.61
C LEU A 236 -10.09 -17.92 3.04
N GLN A 237 -8.89 -17.36 2.91
CA GLN A 237 -7.70 -18.10 2.48
C GLN A 237 -6.64 -18.03 3.57
N LEU A 238 -6.36 -19.16 4.21
CA LEU A 238 -5.48 -19.23 5.37
C LEU A 238 -4.43 -20.32 5.17
N SER A 239 -3.19 -20.02 5.56
CA SER A 239 -2.08 -20.97 5.50
C SER A 239 -1.38 -21.10 6.85
N SER A 240 -1.00 -22.32 7.25
CA SER A 240 -0.18 -22.63 8.43
C SER A 240 -0.71 -22.07 9.76
N LEU A 241 -2.02 -22.07 9.98
CA LEU A 241 -2.65 -21.54 11.21
C LEU A 241 -3.41 -22.61 11.99
N THR A 242 -3.70 -22.31 13.25
CA THR A 242 -4.66 -23.07 14.06
C THR A 242 -5.98 -22.31 14.14
N LEU A 243 -7.09 -22.92 13.72
CA LEU A 243 -8.42 -22.33 13.78
C LEU A 243 -9.28 -22.94 14.90
N PRO A 244 -10.20 -22.19 15.51
CA PRO A 244 -11.20 -22.75 16.40
C PRO A 244 -12.13 -23.70 15.63
N ASN A 245 -12.58 -24.76 16.31
CA ASN A 245 -13.43 -25.79 15.72
C ASN A 245 -14.83 -25.32 15.27
N ALA A 246 -15.26 -24.14 15.72
CA ALA A 246 -16.57 -23.60 15.40
C ALA A 246 -16.39 -22.21 14.77
N ILE A 247 -16.30 -22.18 13.45
CA ILE A 247 -16.38 -20.96 12.65
C ILE A 247 -17.62 -21.11 11.78
N TYR A 248 -18.67 -20.37 12.11
CA TYR A 248 -19.86 -20.29 11.27
C TYR A 248 -19.82 -18.97 10.49
N LEU A 249 -19.61 -19.07 9.18
CA LEU A 249 -19.59 -17.95 8.26
C LEU A 249 -20.68 -18.20 7.20
N PRO A 250 -21.92 -17.74 7.42
CA PRO A 250 -23.05 -18.09 6.54
C PRO A 250 -22.89 -17.55 5.11
N THR A 251 -22.06 -16.52 4.94
CA THR A 251 -21.81 -15.84 3.66
C THR A 251 -20.60 -16.39 2.93
N LEU A 252 -19.88 -17.36 3.50
CA LEU A 252 -18.62 -17.85 2.96
C LEU A 252 -18.83 -18.58 1.63
N ARG A 253 -18.28 -18.01 0.56
CA ARG A 253 -18.34 -18.57 -0.81
C ARG A 253 -17.06 -19.30 -1.19
N LYS A 254 -15.92 -18.89 -0.64
CA LYS A 254 -14.62 -19.49 -0.92
C LYS A 254 -13.87 -19.74 0.39
N LEU A 255 -13.50 -20.99 0.61
CA LEU A 255 -12.65 -21.43 1.71
C LEU A 255 -11.42 -22.14 1.15
N GLN A 256 -10.24 -21.64 1.46
CA GLN A 256 -8.98 -22.27 1.09
C GLN A 256 -8.08 -22.38 2.32
N LEU A 257 -7.83 -23.60 2.76
CA LEU A 257 -7.02 -23.90 3.93
C LEU A 257 -5.79 -24.70 3.52
N ASN A 258 -4.60 -24.20 3.84
CA ASN A 258 -3.34 -24.89 3.56
C ASN A 258 -2.58 -25.12 4.87
N ARG A 259 -2.34 -26.37 5.27
CA ARG A 259 -1.67 -26.71 6.55
C ARG A 259 -2.33 -26.06 7.78
N VAL A 260 -3.66 -26.00 7.79
CA VAL A 260 -4.43 -25.42 8.89
C VAL A 260 -4.82 -26.53 9.87
N HIS A 261 -4.54 -26.33 11.16
CA HIS A 261 -4.93 -27.25 12.23
C HIS A 261 -6.25 -26.79 12.86
N LEU A 262 -7.25 -27.66 12.91
CA LEU A 262 -8.47 -27.38 13.66
C LEU A 262 -8.22 -27.73 15.13
N ARG A 263 -8.43 -26.76 16.02
CA ARG A 263 -8.24 -26.96 17.46
C ARG A 263 -9.35 -27.86 18.00
N GLY A 264 -9.08 -29.18 17.96
CA GLY A 264 -9.90 -30.21 18.59
C GLY A 264 -10.46 -29.70 19.92
N ARG A 265 -11.78 -29.87 20.15
CA ARG A 265 -12.32 -29.76 21.51
C ARG A 265 -11.46 -30.73 22.30
N SER A 266 -10.60 -30.20 23.17
CA SER A 266 -9.94 -31.00 24.18
C SER A 266 -11.08 -31.75 24.82
N GLN A 267 -11.17 -33.06 24.55
CA GLN A 267 -11.96 -33.93 25.37
C GLN A 267 -11.24 -33.82 26.71
N ASN A 268 -11.62 -32.82 27.50
CA ASN A 268 -11.38 -32.85 28.91
C ASN A 268 -12.07 -34.14 29.31
N SER A 269 -11.25 -35.19 29.41
CA SER A 269 -11.67 -36.49 29.84
C SER A 269 -12.51 -36.22 31.07
N LEU A 270 -13.77 -36.63 31.00
CA LEU A 270 -14.57 -36.95 32.15
C LEU A 270 -13.72 -37.87 33.02
N ARG A 271 -12.87 -37.30 33.87
CA ARG A 271 -12.37 -37.96 35.08
C ARG A 271 -13.52 -37.81 36.05
N CYS A 272 -14.49 -38.71 35.90
CA CYS A 272 -15.32 -39.14 37.02
C CYS A 272 -14.43 -39.90 38.00
#